data_AF-A0A401H5X1-F1
#
_entry.id   AF-A0A401H5X1-F1
#
_cell.length_a   1.000
_cell.length_b   1.000
_cell.length_c   1.000
_cell.angle_alpha   90.00
_cell.angle_beta   90.00
_cell.angle_gamma   90.00
#
_symmetry.space_group_name_H-M   'P 1'
#
loop_
_entity.id
_entity.type
_entity.pdbx_description
1 polymer ?
#
loop_
_entity_poly.entity_id
_entity_poly.type
_entity_poly.pdbx_seq_one_letter_code
_entity_poly.pdbx_strand_id
1 'polypeptide(L)'
;MDPNQSHRDVQIVPRACLDYLHGAHLQVLPSSLLPDIQCVRREIKRLHDMGPDSIRHPLEWNTALPNLLKWSYYVHVPDVPPDMVEDVISTLKILVPVFQKCSTREIKAMGFLPSDQPVEVAHYLLLYNSRQKLCQYLLLPEIDRPSEALPYLEWLVENDTYFHRGSGNVPWLENPSLYSMYANALVLSGVFTAKTKVALEHVLEAADQSRFTRIMDFTPNILSARLGLSLVLTELGDPEAQKHTEWGVKFLRRNASLLPERDLRYTLIRANQPPHPVLVALGGEKWFVEDMRNPRKAENWMQKTCKHCGVHDLQKTLFHCAGCTTSYYCSKECQRADWKSHKMTCRDLQKTKARIEQMRKTDPRTAERLTDWLKWRNLVPTYVLHALIHAFNLKRDITRGRRHIFVQLVEHMPRVKDLRYRFRVVQCGLFTIKDMTSSLDGLFAQLAKKAGAEPLTMQGLVKDVDAMLERIPGGDAVPMITLKYGIGCGTSLNRLTTSQDLIRDLPYDPNWRRLINQDENDPPQPLIFSSRKRDAEFVF
;
A
#
# COMPACT_ATOMS: atom_id res chain seq x y z
N MET A 1 34.01 -22.82 2.05
CA MET A 1 34.38 -21.81 1.05
C MET A 1 35.04 -20.67 1.80
N ASP A 2 36.20 -20.20 1.33
CA ASP A 2 36.87 -19.03 1.91
C ASP A 2 35.98 -17.79 1.63
N PRO A 3 35.45 -17.11 2.66
CA PRO A 3 34.62 -15.91 2.51
C PRO A 3 35.33 -14.83 1.67
N ASN A 4 36.67 -14.81 1.67
CA ASN A 4 37.46 -13.83 0.93
C ASN A 4 37.42 -14.01 -0.59
N GLN A 5 36.94 -15.13 -1.12
CA GLN A 5 36.92 -15.36 -2.56
C GLN A 5 35.71 -14.67 -3.22
N SER A 6 34.56 -14.55 -2.55
CA SER A 6 33.43 -13.74 -3.05
C SER A 6 33.65 -12.23 -2.96
N HIS A 7 34.63 -11.78 -2.16
CA HIS A 7 34.92 -10.37 -1.93
C HIS A 7 35.89 -9.75 -2.95
N ARG A 8 36.58 -10.55 -3.78
CA ARG A 8 37.56 -10.03 -4.75
C ARG A 8 36.96 -9.63 -6.10
N ASP A 9 35.83 -10.21 -6.49
CA ASP A 9 35.24 -9.99 -7.82
C ASP A 9 34.28 -8.78 -7.91
N VAL A 10 34.15 -7.99 -6.83
CA VAL A 10 33.20 -6.88 -6.77
C VAL A 10 33.89 -5.56 -6.37
N GLN A 11 34.95 -5.21 -7.10
CA GLN A 11 35.47 -3.85 -7.07
C GLN A 11 34.71 -3.02 -8.12
N ILE A 12 33.89 -2.09 -7.63
CA ILE A 12 33.13 -1.07 -8.38
C ILE A 12 31.81 -1.58 -8.97
N VAL A 13 30.75 -1.54 -8.16
CA VAL A 13 29.36 -1.51 -8.65
C VAL A 13 28.95 -0.03 -8.75
N PRO A 14 28.70 0.52 -9.94
CA PRO A 14 28.31 1.93 -10.10
C PRO A 14 27.06 2.30 -9.29
N ARG A 15 26.94 3.56 -8.85
CA ARG A 15 25.73 4.09 -8.18
C ARG A 15 24.44 3.81 -8.98
N ALA A 16 24.54 3.80 -10.32
CA ALA A 16 23.45 3.43 -11.22
C ALA A 16 22.91 2.00 -10.97
N CYS A 17 23.75 1.07 -10.54
CA CYS A 17 23.33 -0.30 -10.20
C CYS A 17 22.63 -0.36 -8.83
N LEU A 18 23.04 0.48 -7.88
CA LEU A 18 22.32 0.65 -6.61
C LEU A 18 20.96 1.31 -6.85
N ASP A 19 20.86 2.33 -7.71
CA ASP A 19 19.57 2.91 -8.08
C ASP A 19 18.68 1.93 -8.87
N TYR A 20 19.29 1.03 -9.65
CA TYR A 20 18.61 -0.10 -10.32
C TYR A 20 18.11 -1.17 -9.33
N LEU A 21 18.84 -1.41 -8.24
CA LEU A 21 18.48 -2.32 -7.12
C LEU A 21 17.41 -1.74 -6.20
N HIS A 22 17.47 -0.43 -5.96
CA HIS A 22 16.53 0.29 -5.09
C HIS A 22 15.25 0.70 -5.83
N GLY A 23 15.25 0.64 -7.17
CA GLY A 23 14.04 0.74 -7.99
C GLY A 23 13.32 -0.59 -8.08
N ALA A 24 11.98 -0.60 -7.97
CA ALA A 24 11.13 -1.78 -8.14
C ALA A 24 11.18 -2.44 -9.55
N HIS A 25 12.16 -2.08 -10.39
CA HIS A 25 12.24 -2.44 -11.82
C HIS A 25 12.98 -3.75 -12.11
N LEU A 26 13.65 -4.37 -11.13
CA LEU A 26 14.30 -5.67 -11.30
C LEU A 26 13.34 -6.86 -11.29
N GLN A 27 12.12 -6.67 -10.79
CA GLN A 27 11.23 -7.79 -10.44
C GLN A 27 10.33 -8.28 -11.56
N VAL A 28 10.25 -7.59 -12.70
CA VAL A 28 9.14 -7.80 -13.64
C VAL A 28 9.62 -7.69 -15.08
N LEU A 29 9.62 -8.82 -15.80
CA LEU A 29 9.38 -8.75 -17.24
C LEU A 29 7.91 -8.37 -17.45
N PRO A 30 7.56 -7.52 -18.44
CA PRO A 30 6.18 -7.35 -18.88
C PRO A 30 5.46 -8.71 -18.91
N SER A 31 4.23 -8.79 -18.44
CA SER A 31 3.48 -10.06 -18.38
C SER A 31 3.41 -10.78 -19.74
N SER A 32 3.47 -10.02 -20.85
CA SER A 32 3.59 -10.52 -22.22
C SER A 32 4.89 -11.25 -22.55
N LEU A 33 5.93 -11.11 -21.74
CA LEU A 33 7.25 -11.74 -21.89
C LEU A 33 7.48 -12.88 -20.87
N LEU A 34 6.55 -13.12 -19.95
CA LEU A 34 6.60 -14.28 -19.07
C LEU A 34 6.29 -15.57 -19.84
N PRO A 35 6.95 -16.69 -19.52
CA PRO A 35 6.60 -18.00 -20.08
C PRO A 35 5.12 -18.35 -19.84
N ASP A 36 4.52 -19.08 -20.79
CA ASP A 36 3.14 -19.57 -20.67
C ASP A 36 2.96 -20.44 -19.42
N ILE A 37 1.91 -20.15 -18.64
CA ILE A 37 1.70 -20.78 -17.32
C ILE A 37 1.47 -22.30 -17.43
N GLN A 38 0.91 -22.80 -18.54
CA GLN A 38 0.72 -24.24 -18.74
C GLN A 38 2.06 -24.93 -19.01
N CYS A 39 2.99 -24.27 -19.71
CA CYS A 39 4.37 -24.75 -19.83
C CYS A 39 5.05 -24.82 -18.45
N VAL A 40 4.89 -23.79 -17.61
CA VAL A 40 5.44 -23.75 -16.26
C VAL A 40 4.90 -24.90 -15.40
N ARG A 41 3.58 -25.14 -15.42
CA ARG A 41 2.95 -26.24 -14.67
C ARG A 41 3.41 -27.63 -15.12
N ARG A 42 3.73 -27.82 -16.41
CA ARG A 42 4.34 -29.08 -16.89
C ARG A 42 5.76 -29.27 -16.36
N GLU A 43 6.54 -28.20 -16.28
CA GLU A 43 7.90 -28.25 -15.75
C GLU A 43 7.92 -28.41 -14.23
N ILE A 44 6.91 -27.93 -13.48
CA ILE A 44 6.76 -28.24 -12.06
C ILE A 44 6.67 -29.76 -11.82
N LYS A 45 5.87 -30.47 -12.63
CA LYS A 45 5.80 -31.94 -12.53
C LYS A 45 7.16 -32.59 -12.74
N ARG A 46 7.91 -32.10 -13.74
CA ARG A 46 9.28 -32.58 -13.99
C ARG A 46 10.22 -32.25 -12.83
N LEU A 47 10.12 -31.07 -12.23
CA LEU A 47 10.91 -30.71 -11.05
C LEU A 47 10.66 -31.69 -9.90
N HIS A 48 9.39 -32.05 -9.66
CA HIS A 48 9.03 -33.04 -8.64
C HIS A 48 9.62 -34.42 -8.97
N ASP A 49 9.51 -34.89 -10.21
CA ASP A 49 10.09 -36.15 -10.66
C ASP A 49 11.63 -36.16 -10.54
N MET A 50 12.26 -35.01 -10.82
CA MET A 50 13.71 -34.84 -10.77
C MET A 50 14.27 -34.70 -9.36
N GLY A 51 13.44 -34.34 -8.37
CA GLY A 51 13.85 -33.99 -7.01
C GLY A 51 14.52 -32.61 -6.93
N PRO A 52 13.97 -31.63 -6.20
CA PRO A 52 14.53 -30.27 -6.13
C PRO A 52 15.91 -30.20 -5.46
N ASP A 53 16.21 -31.14 -4.57
CA ASP A 53 17.50 -31.24 -3.86
C ASP A 53 18.58 -31.98 -4.67
N SER A 54 18.28 -32.41 -5.90
CA SER A 54 19.22 -33.10 -6.76
C SER A 54 20.42 -32.24 -7.11
N ILE A 55 21.63 -32.79 -6.90
CA ILE A 55 22.87 -32.16 -7.34
C ILE A 55 22.98 -32.32 -8.85
N ARG A 56 22.78 -31.22 -9.59
CA ARG A 56 22.84 -31.17 -11.06
C ARG A 56 23.71 -30.03 -11.52
N HIS A 57 24.25 -30.14 -12.73
CA HIS A 57 24.98 -29.03 -13.34
C HIS A 57 24.00 -27.87 -13.63
N PRO A 58 24.41 -26.60 -13.48
CA PRO A 58 23.50 -25.46 -13.72
C PRO A 58 22.80 -25.47 -15.10
N LEU A 59 23.51 -25.86 -16.15
CA LEU A 59 22.95 -25.98 -17.50
C LEU A 59 21.95 -27.13 -17.65
N GLU A 60 22.06 -28.20 -16.84
CA GLU A 60 21.08 -29.29 -16.85
C GLU A 60 19.74 -28.81 -16.31
N TRP A 61 19.76 -28.02 -15.23
CA TRP A 61 18.55 -27.38 -14.72
C TRP A 61 17.89 -26.50 -15.77
N ASN A 62 18.66 -25.64 -16.44
CA ASN A 62 18.11 -24.77 -17.48
C ASN A 62 17.60 -25.53 -18.70
N THR A 63 18.20 -26.68 -19.03
CA THR A 63 17.72 -27.51 -20.14
C THR A 63 16.42 -28.23 -19.78
N ALA A 64 16.29 -28.69 -18.53
CA ALA A 64 15.13 -29.43 -18.07
C ALA A 64 13.92 -28.54 -17.76
N LEU A 65 14.16 -27.36 -17.18
CA LEU A 65 13.16 -26.46 -16.61
C LEU A 65 13.26 -25.00 -17.10
N PRO A 66 13.48 -24.73 -18.41
CA PRO A 66 13.77 -23.37 -18.91
C PRO A 66 12.65 -22.37 -18.63
N ASN A 67 11.39 -22.80 -18.67
CA ASN A 67 10.25 -21.93 -18.44
C ASN A 67 10.04 -21.67 -16.95
N LEU A 68 10.12 -22.71 -16.11
CA LEU A 68 9.95 -22.59 -14.66
C LEU A 68 11.04 -21.72 -14.03
N LEU A 69 12.31 -21.89 -14.44
CA LEU A 69 13.41 -21.07 -13.94
C LEU A 69 13.18 -19.57 -14.29
N LYS A 70 12.89 -19.26 -15.55
CA LYS A 70 12.66 -17.88 -16.01
C LYS A 70 11.42 -17.28 -15.36
N TRP A 71 10.31 -18.02 -15.36
CA TRP A 71 9.05 -17.57 -14.79
C TRP A 71 9.21 -17.28 -13.30
N SER A 72 9.80 -18.18 -12.52
CA SER A 72 10.04 -17.98 -11.07
C SER A 72 10.92 -16.77 -10.78
N TYR A 73 11.92 -16.50 -11.62
CA TYR A 73 12.80 -15.35 -11.48
C TYR A 73 12.10 -14.01 -11.81
N TYR A 74 11.26 -13.96 -12.85
CA TYR A 74 10.65 -12.72 -13.37
C TYR A 74 9.20 -12.45 -12.96
N VAL A 75 8.47 -13.42 -12.40
CA VAL A 75 7.07 -13.22 -11.97
C VAL A 75 7.02 -12.32 -10.73
N HIS A 76 6.06 -11.40 -10.67
CA HIS A 76 5.86 -10.60 -9.46
C HIS A 76 5.34 -11.49 -8.32
N VAL A 77 5.80 -11.27 -7.07
CA VAL A 77 5.49 -12.16 -5.93
C VAL A 77 3.97 -12.32 -5.71
N PRO A 78 3.17 -11.23 -5.64
CA PRO A 78 1.71 -11.31 -5.58
C PRO A 78 1.00 -12.05 -6.71
N ASP A 79 1.64 -12.21 -7.87
CA ASP A 79 1.01 -12.79 -9.08
C ASP A 79 1.15 -14.31 -9.14
N VAL A 80 1.91 -14.92 -8.21
CA VAL A 80 2.08 -16.37 -8.15
C VAL A 80 0.82 -17.03 -7.57
N PRO A 81 0.22 -18.01 -8.28
CA PRO A 81 -0.90 -18.78 -7.75
C PRO A 81 -0.52 -19.46 -6.42
N PRO A 82 -1.41 -19.45 -5.39
CA PRO A 82 -1.10 -20.03 -4.08
C PRO A 82 -0.62 -21.49 -4.13
N ASP A 83 -1.13 -22.29 -5.08
CA ASP A 83 -0.76 -23.69 -5.26
C ASP A 83 0.65 -23.90 -5.87
N MET A 84 1.30 -22.84 -6.32
CA MET A 84 2.64 -22.88 -6.94
C MET A 84 3.72 -22.23 -6.07
N VAL A 85 3.39 -21.65 -4.92
CA VAL A 85 4.34 -20.87 -4.12
C VAL A 85 5.54 -21.72 -3.66
N GLU A 86 5.30 -22.93 -3.18
CA GLU A 86 6.37 -23.86 -2.76
C GLU A 86 7.28 -24.27 -3.93
N ASP A 87 6.72 -24.42 -5.13
CA ASP A 87 7.49 -24.75 -6.33
C ASP A 87 8.42 -23.61 -6.74
N VAL A 88 7.94 -22.37 -6.61
CA VAL A 88 8.75 -21.16 -6.84
C VAL A 88 9.84 -21.01 -5.78
N ILE A 89 9.55 -21.29 -4.52
CA ILE A 89 10.55 -21.29 -3.44
C ILE A 89 11.65 -22.31 -3.74
N SER A 90 11.28 -23.55 -4.07
CA SER A 90 12.21 -24.61 -4.48
C SER A 90 13.05 -24.18 -5.70
N THR A 91 12.41 -23.58 -6.69
CA THR A 91 13.08 -23.09 -7.89
C THR A 91 14.08 -21.97 -7.60
N LEU A 92 13.73 -21.01 -6.73
CA LEU A 92 14.64 -19.93 -6.34
C LEU A 92 15.84 -20.47 -5.54
N LYS A 93 15.64 -21.49 -4.69
CA LYS A 93 16.72 -22.20 -4.01
C LYS A 93 17.66 -22.92 -4.96
N ILE A 94 17.18 -23.37 -6.12
CA ILE A 94 18.01 -23.92 -7.21
C ILE A 94 18.74 -22.78 -7.95
N LEU A 95 18.07 -21.66 -8.22
CA LEU A 95 18.65 -20.54 -8.95
C LEU A 95 19.82 -19.86 -8.22
N VAL A 96 19.77 -19.76 -6.88
CA VAL A 96 20.86 -19.18 -6.10
C VAL A 96 22.22 -19.87 -6.38
N PRO A 97 22.39 -21.20 -6.18
CA PRO A 97 23.64 -21.89 -6.49
C PRO A 97 23.92 -21.96 -8.00
N VAL A 98 22.91 -21.96 -8.88
CA VAL A 98 23.11 -21.83 -10.33
C VAL A 98 23.84 -20.53 -10.67
N PHE A 99 23.34 -19.39 -10.19
CA PHE A 99 23.95 -18.09 -10.46
C PHE A 99 25.28 -17.87 -9.72
N GLN A 100 25.54 -18.60 -8.63
CA GLN A 100 26.85 -18.57 -7.97
C GLN A 100 27.94 -19.32 -8.75
N LYS A 101 27.57 -20.35 -9.53
CA LYS A 101 28.53 -21.26 -10.17
C LYS A 101 28.69 -20.99 -11.67
N CYS A 102 27.65 -20.48 -12.33
CA CYS A 102 27.70 -20.22 -13.77
C CYS A 102 28.69 -19.10 -14.10
N SER A 103 29.41 -19.29 -15.19
CA SER A 103 30.11 -18.22 -15.89
C SER A 103 29.11 -17.29 -16.59
N THR A 104 29.57 -16.08 -16.92
CA THR A 104 28.81 -15.09 -17.71
C THR A 104 28.24 -15.67 -19.00
N ARG A 105 29.04 -16.50 -19.70
CA ARG A 105 28.65 -17.10 -20.96
C ARG A 105 27.47 -18.04 -20.77
N GLU A 106 27.46 -18.80 -19.68
CA GLU A 106 26.36 -19.70 -19.32
C GLU A 106 25.12 -18.92 -18.94
N ILE A 107 25.23 -17.85 -18.13
CA ILE A 107 24.07 -17.00 -17.79
C ILE A 107 23.44 -16.37 -19.05
N LYS A 108 24.26 -15.90 -19.98
CA LYS A 108 23.80 -15.41 -21.28
C LYS A 108 23.10 -16.51 -22.08
N ALA A 109 23.68 -17.72 -22.11
CA ALA A 109 23.08 -18.86 -22.80
C ALA A 109 21.74 -19.30 -22.19
N MET A 110 21.59 -19.18 -20.87
CA MET A 110 20.32 -19.43 -20.18
C MET A 110 19.27 -18.34 -20.45
N GLY A 111 19.69 -17.15 -20.87
CA GLY A 111 18.81 -16.05 -21.28
C GLY A 111 18.29 -15.20 -20.11
N PHE A 112 19.10 -15.02 -19.06
CA PHE A 112 18.77 -14.17 -17.89
C PHE A 112 19.31 -12.72 -17.99
N LEU A 113 20.03 -12.39 -19.07
CA LEU A 113 20.80 -11.16 -19.21
C LEU A 113 20.32 -10.33 -20.41
N PRO A 114 19.89 -9.06 -20.21
CA PRO A 114 19.85 -8.05 -21.26
C PRO A 114 21.28 -7.72 -21.72
N SER A 115 21.47 -7.43 -23.02
CA SER A 115 22.79 -7.46 -23.68
C SER A 115 23.75 -6.31 -23.35
N ASP A 116 23.44 -5.43 -22.40
CA ASP A 116 24.07 -4.10 -22.28
C ASP A 116 24.69 -3.75 -20.91
N GLN A 117 24.62 -4.63 -19.90
CA GLN A 117 25.20 -4.36 -18.57
C GLN A 117 26.60 -4.98 -18.36
N PRO A 118 27.48 -4.35 -17.53
CA PRO A 118 28.73 -4.97 -17.09
C PRO A 118 28.49 -6.32 -16.40
N VAL A 119 29.42 -7.24 -16.61
CA VAL A 119 29.27 -8.68 -16.33
C VAL A 119 29.22 -8.99 -14.83
N GLU A 120 30.03 -8.30 -14.05
CA GLU A 120 30.19 -8.47 -12.61
C GLU A 120 28.95 -7.94 -11.89
N VAL A 121 28.42 -6.81 -12.39
CA VAL A 121 27.15 -6.24 -11.94
C VAL A 121 26.01 -7.23 -12.20
N ALA A 122 25.96 -7.85 -13.38
CA ALA A 122 24.87 -8.76 -13.73
C ALA A 122 24.75 -9.97 -12.80
N HIS A 123 25.86 -10.62 -12.43
CA HIS A 123 25.83 -11.74 -11.48
C HIS A 123 25.29 -11.32 -10.12
N TYR A 124 25.78 -10.18 -9.62
CA TYR A 124 25.31 -9.64 -8.36
C TYR A 124 23.81 -9.36 -8.39
N LEU A 125 23.30 -8.73 -9.45
CA LEU A 125 21.87 -8.43 -9.61
C LEU A 125 21.01 -9.70 -9.61
N LEU A 126 21.42 -10.75 -10.33
CA LEU A 126 20.70 -12.02 -10.38
C LEU A 126 20.64 -12.71 -9.01
N LEU A 127 21.77 -12.72 -8.30
CA LEU A 127 21.87 -13.29 -6.97
C LEU A 127 21.07 -12.51 -5.93
N TYR A 128 21.19 -11.19 -5.96
CA TYR A 128 20.47 -10.29 -5.08
C TYR A 128 18.96 -10.44 -5.28
N ASN A 129 18.47 -10.38 -6.52
CA ASN A 129 17.05 -10.53 -6.82
C ASN A 129 16.51 -11.91 -6.44
N SER A 130 17.25 -12.99 -6.74
CA SER A 130 16.83 -14.36 -6.39
C SER A 130 16.68 -14.53 -4.89
N ARG A 131 17.65 -14.05 -4.10
CA ARG A 131 17.60 -14.09 -2.64
C ARG A 131 16.48 -13.21 -2.09
N GLN A 132 16.36 -11.97 -2.58
CA GLN A 132 15.33 -11.06 -2.10
C GLN A 132 13.93 -11.64 -2.34
N LYS A 133 13.64 -12.16 -3.55
CA LYS A 133 12.34 -12.79 -3.84
C LYS A 133 12.11 -14.04 -2.99
N LEU A 134 13.14 -14.86 -2.81
CA LEU A 134 13.06 -16.03 -1.93
C LEU A 134 12.66 -15.61 -0.51
N CYS A 135 13.30 -14.58 0.04
CA CYS A 135 12.95 -14.04 1.36
C CYS A 135 11.52 -13.51 1.41
N GLN A 136 11.05 -12.82 0.36
CA GLN A 136 9.67 -12.35 0.28
C GLN A 136 8.67 -13.50 0.37
N TYR A 137 8.90 -14.60 -0.36
CA TYR A 137 8.04 -15.79 -0.27
C TYR A 137 8.11 -16.48 1.09
N LEU A 138 9.31 -16.67 1.65
CA LEU A 138 9.50 -17.32 2.95
C LEU A 138 8.84 -16.54 4.10
N LEU A 139 8.71 -15.22 3.95
CA LEU A 139 8.08 -14.34 4.93
C LEU A 139 6.57 -14.15 4.72
N LEU A 140 5.97 -14.76 3.67
CA LEU A 140 4.52 -14.75 3.51
C LEU A 140 3.84 -15.40 4.72
N PRO A 141 2.73 -14.86 5.24
CA PRO A 141 2.03 -15.43 6.39
C PRO A 141 1.58 -16.88 6.19
N GLU A 142 1.28 -17.28 4.95
CA GLU A 142 0.86 -18.64 4.61
C GLU A 142 2.03 -19.64 4.57
N ILE A 143 3.26 -19.13 4.42
CA ILE A 143 4.49 -19.93 4.35
C ILE A 143 5.20 -19.98 5.71
N ASP A 144 5.30 -18.83 6.38
CA ASP A 144 5.83 -18.67 7.73
C ASP A 144 7.16 -19.41 8.00
N ARG A 145 8.17 -19.14 7.16
CA ARG A 145 9.54 -19.68 7.33
C ARG A 145 10.59 -18.57 7.51
N PRO A 146 10.42 -17.66 8.48
CA PRO A 146 11.33 -16.53 8.68
C PRO A 146 12.76 -16.98 9.01
N SER A 147 12.94 -18.06 9.78
CA SER A 147 14.27 -18.58 10.14
C SER A 147 15.03 -19.11 8.92
N GLU A 148 14.31 -19.64 7.92
CA GLU A 148 14.91 -20.06 6.65
C GLU A 148 15.33 -18.86 5.78
N ALA A 149 14.67 -17.70 5.94
CA ALA A 149 15.02 -16.48 5.22
C ALA A 149 16.29 -15.80 5.77
N LEU A 150 16.61 -15.99 7.06
CA LEU A 150 17.70 -15.27 7.73
C LEU A 150 19.06 -15.39 7.04
N PRO A 151 19.58 -16.58 6.67
CA PRO A 151 20.89 -16.68 6.01
C PRO A 151 20.96 -15.92 4.69
N TYR A 152 19.86 -15.87 3.94
CA TYR A 152 19.78 -15.11 2.69
C TYR A 152 19.72 -13.60 2.95
N LEU A 153 18.99 -13.16 3.97
CA LEU A 153 18.91 -11.75 4.37
C LEU A 153 20.23 -11.24 4.96
N GLU A 154 20.92 -12.07 5.74
CA GLU A 154 22.25 -11.73 6.28
C GLU A 154 23.24 -11.53 5.14
N TRP A 155 23.26 -12.43 4.14
CA TRP A 155 24.06 -12.24 2.94
C TRP A 155 23.71 -10.92 2.23
N LEU A 156 22.42 -10.60 2.06
CA LEU A 156 21.99 -9.36 1.40
C LEU A 156 22.46 -8.12 2.18
N VAL A 157 22.28 -8.09 3.50
CA VAL A 157 22.68 -6.98 4.38
C VAL A 157 24.20 -6.81 4.42
N GLU A 158 24.96 -7.91 4.49
CA GLU A 158 26.43 -7.87 4.48
C GLU A 158 26.96 -7.28 3.17
N ASN A 159 26.39 -7.72 2.04
CA ASN A 159 26.78 -7.21 0.73
C ASN A 159 26.37 -5.74 0.57
N ASP A 160 25.13 -5.37 0.90
CA ASP A 160 24.67 -3.98 0.85
C ASP A 160 25.53 -3.05 1.72
N THR A 161 25.88 -3.49 2.93
CA THR A 161 26.79 -2.77 3.83
C THR A 161 28.17 -2.62 3.20
N TYR A 162 28.71 -3.68 2.58
CA TYR A 162 30.00 -3.65 1.88
C TYR A 162 30.02 -2.60 0.77
N PHE A 163 28.96 -2.52 -0.06
CA PHE A 163 28.87 -1.53 -1.15
C PHE A 163 28.87 -0.09 -0.67
N HIS A 164 28.33 0.16 0.51
CA HIS A 164 28.27 1.50 1.08
C HIS A 164 29.53 1.87 1.88
N ARG A 165 30.48 0.95 2.11
CA ARG A 165 31.73 1.25 2.84
C ARG A 165 32.53 2.34 2.14
N GLY A 166 32.97 3.34 2.91
CA GLY A 166 33.77 4.46 2.42
C GLY A 166 33.00 5.49 1.58
N SER A 167 31.71 5.27 1.31
CA SER A 167 30.89 6.17 0.49
C SER A 167 30.28 7.36 1.26
N GLY A 168 30.37 7.34 2.59
CA GLY A 168 29.67 8.28 3.48
C GLY A 168 28.15 8.07 3.56
N ASN A 169 27.58 7.16 2.76
CA ASN A 169 26.16 6.84 2.83
C ASN A 169 25.88 5.83 3.93
N VAL A 170 24.70 5.97 4.55
CA VAL A 170 24.23 5.07 5.60
C VAL A 170 23.37 3.97 4.94
N PRO A 171 23.75 2.68 5.04
CA PRO A 171 23.14 1.61 4.25
C PRO A 171 21.60 1.51 4.39
N TRP A 172 21.08 1.52 5.62
CA TRP A 172 19.62 1.42 5.85
C TRP A 172 18.83 2.64 5.40
N LEU A 173 19.47 3.80 5.23
CA LEU A 173 18.83 4.98 4.63
C LEU A 173 18.74 4.86 3.11
N GLU A 174 19.68 4.16 2.48
CA GLU A 174 19.74 3.93 1.03
C GLU A 174 18.94 2.69 0.61
N ASN A 175 18.80 1.68 1.47
CA ASN A 175 18.02 0.46 1.19
C ASN A 175 17.00 0.11 2.29
N PRO A 176 16.05 1.02 2.59
CA PRO A 176 15.10 0.84 3.69
C PRO A 176 14.30 -0.48 3.64
N SER A 177 13.95 -0.94 2.43
CA SER A 177 13.17 -2.17 2.22
C SER A 177 13.91 -3.41 2.71
N LEU A 178 15.19 -3.56 2.36
CA LEU A 178 16.02 -4.69 2.77
C LEU A 178 16.15 -4.75 4.29
N TYR A 179 16.53 -3.63 4.91
CA TYR A 179 16.76 -3.58 6.35
C TYR A 179 15.46 -3.77 7.15
N SER A 180 14.32 -3.32 6.62
CA SER A 180 13.01 -3.61 7.21
C SER A 180 12.66 -5.10 7.14
N MET A 181 12.88 -5.74 5.98
CA MET A 181 12.66 -7.18 5.80
C MET A 181 13.55 -8.00 6.74
N TYR A 182 14.82 -7.60 6.88
CA TYR A 182 15.76 -8.24 7.80
C TYR A 182 15.35 -8.11 9.26
N ALA A 183 15.04 -6.89 9.72
CA ALA A 183 14.61 -6.66 11.09
C ALA A 183 13.32 -7.43 11.42
N ASN A 184 12.35 -7.46 10.50
CA ASN A 184 11.12 -8.21 10.67
C ASN A 184 11.39 -9.73 10.73
N ALA A 185 12.25 -10.26 9.85
CA ALA A 185 12.62 -11.68 9.87
C ALA A 185 13.28 -12.11 11.18
N LEU A 186 14.13 -11.26 11.78
CA LEU A 186 14.74 -11.54 13.09
C LEU A 186 13.68 -11.70 14.19
N VAL A 187 12.71 -10.77 14.26
CA VAL A 187 11.60 -10.82 15.23
C VAL A 187 10.74 -12.07 15.00
N LEU A 188 10.33 -12.31 13.76
CA LEU A 188 9.50 -13.46 13.39
C LEU A 188 10.23 -14.81 13.61
N SER A 189 11.56 -14.83 13.59
CA SER A 189 12.37 -16.01 13.91
C SER A 189 12.62 -16.20 15.41
N GLY A 190 12.12 -15.31 16.27
CA GLY A 190 12.32 -15.40 17.72
C GLY A 190 13.71 -14.95 18.19
N VAL A 191 14.44 -14.20 17.37
CA VAL A 191 15.80 -13.73 17.69
C VAL A 191 15.68 -12.43 18.48
N PHE A 192 15.61 -12.52 19.81
CA PHE A 192 15.47 -11.36 20.69
C PHE A 192 16.83 -10.94 21.27
N THR A 193 17.57 -10.16 20.50
CA THR A 193 18.95 -9.75 20.84
C THR A 193 19.13 -8.24 20.71
N ALA A 194 20.22 -7.70 21.26
CA ALA A 194 20.63 -6.31 21.03
C ALA A 194 20.81 -5.99 19.54
N LYS A 195 21.29 -6.96 18.73
CA LYS A 195 21.37 -6.81 17.27
C LYS A 195 19.99 -6.58 16.65
N THR A 196 18.97 -7.30 17.12
CA THR A 196 17.58 -7.13 16.66
C THR A 196 17.02 -5.76 17.05
N LYS A 197 17.30 -5.28 18.29
CA LYS A 197 16.95 -3.90 18.72
C LYS A 197 17.51 -2.87 17.73
N VAL A 198 18.82 -2.93 17.47
CA VAL A 198 19.51 -2.00 16.56
C VAL A 198 18.94 -2.08 15.13
N ALA A 199 18.66 -3.29 14.63
CA ALA A 199 18.06 -3.46 13.31
C ALA A 199 16.68 -2.78 13.20
N LEU A 200 15.84 -2.88 14.24
CA LEU A 200 14.52 -2.21 14.27
C LEU A 200 14.65 -0.68 14.42
N GLU A 201 15.65 -0.19 15.15
CA GLU A 201 15.95 1.25 15.25
C GLU A 201 16.39 1.83 13.92
N HIS A 202 17.22 1.11 13.14
CA HIS A 202 17.57 1.49 11.78
C HIS A 202 16.34 1.63 10.87
N VAL A 203 15.32 0.79 11.04
CA VAL A 203 14.05 0.91 10.29
C VAL A 203 13.34 2.22 10.62
N LEU A 204 13.27 2.58 11.91
CA LEU A 204 12.66 3.83 12.34
C LEU A 204 13.45 5.06 11.85
N GLU A 205 14.77 4.98 11.86
CA GLU A 205 15.63 6.05 11.32
C GLU A 205 15.45 6.20 9.81
N ALA A 206 15.40 5.08 9.07
CA ALA A 206 15.15 5.09 7.64
C ALA A 206 13.79 5.69 7.29
N ALA A 207 12.76 5.38 8.07
CA ALA A 207 11.44 5.97 7.90
C ALA A 207 11.44 7.50 8.10
N ASP A 208 12.35 8.07 8.89
CA ASP A 208 12.44 9.51 9.08
C ASP A 208 13.37 10.20 8.06
N GLN A 209 14.54 9.63 7.83
CA GLN A 209 15.67 10.30 7.18
C GLN A 209 15.96 9.83 5.76
N SER A 210 15.42 8.68 5.34
CA SER A 210 15.71 8.16 4.00
C SER A 210 15.29 9.14 2.90
N ARG A 211 16.05 9.17 1.79
CA ARG A 211 15.65 9.88 0.57
C ARG A 211 14.33 9.35 -0.02
N PHE A 212 13.99 8.10 0.28
CA PHE A 212 12.76 7.43 -0.17
C PHE A 212 11.52 7.86 0.62
N THR A 213 11.67 8.60 1.73
CA THR A 213 10.54 9.07 2.57
C THR A 213 9.51 9.95 1.84
N ARG A 214 9.84 10.43 0.63
CA ARG A 214 8.95 11.23 -0.23
C ARG A 214 8.21 10.43 -1.30
N ILE A 215 8.58 9.16 -1.48
CA ILE A 215 8.05 8.32 -2.57
C ILE A 215 7.55 6.97 -2.08
N MET A 216 7.97 6.51 -0.90
CA MET A 216 7.50 5.28 -0.29
C MET A 216 6.67 5.57 0.97
N ASP A 217 5.61 4.80 1.17
CA ASP A 217 4.89 4.76 2.44
C ASP A 217 5.61 3.83 3.41
N PHE A 218 6.15 4.40 4.50
CA PHE A 218 6.83 3.64 5.55
C PHE A 218 5.89 3.22 6.68
N THR A 219 4.59 3.49 6.59
CA THR A 219 3.64 3.16 7.66
C THR A 219 3.72 1.68 8.09
N PRO A 220 3.77 0.69 7.17
CA PRO A 220 3.92 -0.71 7.55
C PRO A 220 5.26 -0.99 8.26
N ASN A 221 6.35 -0.38 7.79
CA ASN A 221 7.70 -0.54 8.35
C ASN A 221 7.80 0.06 9.77
N ILE A 222 7.24 1.26 9.97
CA ILE A 222 7.17 1.90 11.29
C ILE A 222 6.37 1.03 12.26
N LEU A 223 5.22 0.51 11.82
CA LEU A 223 4.38 -0.34 12.64
C LEU A 223 5.12 -1.63 13.04
N SER A 224 5.65 -2.37 12.07
CA SER A 224 6.42 -3.60 12.31
C SER A 224 7.59 -3.33 13.24
N ALA A 225 8.36 -2.26 13.01
CA ALA A 225 9.49 -1.90 13.88
C ALA A 225 9.07 -1.55 15.31
N ARG A 226 7.98 -0.80 15.49
CA ARG A 226 7.47 -0.44 16.84
C ARG A 226 6.93 -1.64 17.59
N LEU A 227 6.17 -2.51 16.92
CA LEU A 227 5.66 -3.76 17.51
C LEU A 227 6.81 -4.71 17.84
N GLY A 228 7.75 -4.88 16.92
CA GLY A 228 8.97 -5.67 17.14
C GLY A 228 9.80 -5.14 18.31
N LEU A 229 9.98 -3.82 18.44
CA LEU A 229 10.70 -3.23 19.58
C LEU A 229 9.97 -3.46 20.91
N SER A 230 8.63 -3.39 20.92
CA SER A 230 7.84 -3.74 22.11
C SER A 230 8.14 -5.17 22.58
N LEU A 231 8.15 -6.15 21.67
CA LEU A 231 8.45 -7.54 21.99
C LEU A 231 9.92 -7.75 22.37
N VAL A 232 10.85 -7.36 21.50
CA VAL A 232 12.30 -7.57 21.70
C VAL A 232 12.80 -6.93 22.99
N LEU A 233 12.40 -5.68 23.28
CA LEU A 233 12.83 -4.99 24.50
C LEU A 233 12.24 -5.63 25.76
N THR A 234 11.01 -6.16 25.68
CA THR A 234 10.39 -6.88 26.81
C THR A 234 11.21 -8.11 27.16
N GLU A 235 11.58 -8.91 26.14
CA GLU A 235 12.39 -10.12 26.32
C GLU A 235 13.83 -9.82 26.79
N LEU A 236 14.36 -8.64 26.44
CA LEU A 236 15.65 -8.15 26.95
C LEU A 236 15.56 -7.52 28.36
N GLY A 237 14.37 -7.37 28.93
CA GLY A 237 14.17 -6.70 30.22
C GLY A 237 14.44 -5.18 30.19
N ASP A 238 14.37 -4.56 29.01
CA ASP A 238 14.62 -3.13 28.82
C ASP A 238 13.34 -2.31 29.09
N PRO A 239 13.36 -1.33 30.03
CA PRO A 239 12.18 -0.53 30.37
C PRO A 239 11.65 0.32 29.20
N GLU A 240 12.46 0.57 28.16
CA GLU A 240 12.00 1.25 26.95
C GLU A 240 10.87 0.49 26.23
N ALA A 241 10.73 -0.82 26.48
CA ALA A 241 9.66 -1.64 25.92
C ALA A 241 8.27 -1.03 26.15
N GLN A 242 8.02 -0.47 27.34
CA GLN A 242 6.72 0.08 27.73
C GLN A 242 6.27 1.20 26.79
N LYS A 243 7.19 2.08 26.38
CA LYS A 243 6.91 3.18 25.44
C LYS A 243 6.43 2.66 24.08
N HIS A 244 7.04 1.58 23.60
CA HIS A 244 6.66 0.95 22.34
C HIS A 244 5.33 0.21 22.45
N THR A 245 5.10 -0.48 23.57
CA THR A 245 3.83 -1.16 23.87
C THR A 245 2.67 -0.17 23.90
N GLU A 246 2.80 0.93 24.65
CA GLU A 246 1.76 1.97 24.75
C GLU A 246 1.46 2.62 23.40
N TRP A 247 2.51 2.91 22.62
CA TRP A 247 2.36 3.44 21.27
C TRP A 247 1.57 2.46 20.38
N GLY A 248 1.95 1.17 20.38
CA GLY A 248 1.30 0.13 19.58
C GLY A 248 -0.17 -0.05 19.95
N VAL A 249 -0.49 -0.11 21.25
CA VAL A 249 -1.87 -0.20 21.75
C VAL A 249 -2.70 1.01 21.30
N LYS A 250 -2.18 2.23 21.49
CA LYS A 250 -2.87 3.46 21.10
C LYS A 250 -3.09 3.52 19.58
N PHE A 251 -2.09 3.11 18.81
CA PHE A 251 -2.17 3.09 17.36
C PHE A 251 -3.22 2.08 16.86
N LEU A 252 -3.14 0.82 17.30
CA LEU A 252 -4.02 -0.24 16.84
C LEU A 252 -5.48 -0.03 17.25
N ARG A 253 -5.75 0.46 18.47
CA ARG A 253 -7.13 0.82 18.89
C ARG A 253 -7.82 1.82 17.97
N ARG A 254 -7.04 2.67 17.28
CA ARG A 254 -7.57 3.73 16.42
C ARG A 254 -7.54 3.38 14.93
N ASN A 255 -6.63 2.50 14.52
CA ASN A 255 -6.27 2.33 13.10
C ASN A 255 -6.34 0.88 12.62
N ALA A 256 -6.60 -0.12 13.47
CA ALA A 256 -6.47 -1.52 13.09
C ALA A 256 -7.32 -1.93 11.89
N SER A 257 -8.51 -1.37 11.70
CA SER A 257 -9.36 -1.71 10.55
C SER A 257 -8.82 -1.25 9.19
N LEU A 258 -7.72 -0.49 9.17
CA LEU A 258 -7.02 -0.06 7.94
C LEU A 258 -5.90 -1.03 7.55
N LEU A 259 -5.62 -2.04 8.37
CA LEU A 259 -4.55 -3.00 8.17
C LEU A 259 -5.15 -4.39 7.88
N PRO A 260 -4.50 -5.20 7.03
CA PRO A 260 -4.92 -6.59 6.84
C PRO A 260 -4.90 -7.38 8.15
N GLU A 261 -6.01 -8.06 8.50
CA GLU A 261 -6.12 -8.91 9.69
C GLU A 261 -5.02 -9.99 9.70
N ARG A 262 -4.79 -10.58 8.52
CA ARG A 262 -3.75 -11.60 8.32
C ARG A 262 -2.37 -11.11 8.77
N ASP A 263 -1.97 -9.92 8.33
CA ASP A 263 -0.62 -9.40 8.59
C ASP A 263 -0.43 -9.01 10.07
N LEU A 264 -1.48 -8.47 10.69
CA LEU A 264 -1.46 -8.19 12.13
C LEU A 264 -1.41 -9.46 12.97
N ARG A 265 -2.18 -10.50 12.60
CA ARG A 265 -2.11 -11.80 13.27
C ARG A 265 -0.72 -12.40 13.14
N TYR A 266 -0.16 -12.39 11.94
CA TYR A 266 1.19 -12.88 11.67
C TYR A 266 2.26 -12.18 12.52
N THR A 267 2.07 -10.89 12.80
CA THR A 267 2.99 -10.11 13.64
C THR A 267 2.76 -10.32 15.15
N LEU A 268 1.51 -10.42 15.59
CA LEU A 268 1.15 -10.38 17.02
C LEU A 268 0.91 -11.75 17.65
N ILE A 269 0.66 -12.79 16.85
CA ILE A 269 0.35 -14.14 17.30
C ILE A 269 1.36 -15.10 16.69
N ARG A 270 2.28 -15.61 17.51
CA ARG A 270 3.21 -16.67 17.11
C ARG A 270 3.25 -17.73 18.20
N ALA A 271 2.72 -18.92 17.90
CA ALA A 271 2.57 -20.01 18.86
C ALA A 271 3.90 -20.46 19.50
N ASN A 272 5.00 -20.34 18.75
CA ASN A 272 6.34 -20.72 19.18
C ASN A 272 7.13 -19.57 19.82
N GLN A 273 6.47 -18.47 20.20
CA GLN A 273 7.10 -17.29 20.77
C GLN A 273 6.35 -16.80 22.02
N PRO A 274 6.99 -15.93 22.85
CA PRO A 274 6.33 -15.28 23.96
C PRO A 274 5.09 -14.48 23.51
N PRO A 275 4.06 -14.34 24.37
CA PRO A 275 2.90 -13.51 24.08
C PRO A 275 3.31 -12.07 23.75
N HIS A 276 2.85 -11.54 22.61
CA HIS A 276 3.23 -10.19 22.20
C HIS A 276 2.68 -9.14 23.20
N PRO A 277 3.52 -8.27 23.80
CA PRO A 277 3.09 -7.33 24.85
C PRO A 277 1.94 -6.42 24.44
N VAL A 278 1.98 -5.90 23.21
CA VAL A 278 0.86 -5.12 22.63
C VAL A 278 -0.44 -5.93 22.57
N LEU A 279 -0.42 -7.19 22.14
CA LEU A 279 -1.63 -8.01 22.06
C LEU A 279 -2.19 -8.31 23.47
N VAL A 280 -1.31 -8.61 24.43
CA VAL A 280 -1.69 -8.77 25.84
C VAL A 280 -2.39 -7.51 26.35
N ALA A 281 -1.80 -6.34 26.12
CA ALA A 281 -2.38 -5.05 26.54
C ALA A 281 -3.67 -4.66 25.79
N LEU A 282 -3.93 -5.25 24.61
CA LEU A 282 -5.17 -5.10 23.87
C LEU A 282 -6.28 -6.05 24.37
N GLY A 283 -5.99 -7.00 25.26
CA GLY A 283 -6.96 -7.98 25.76
C GLY A 283 -6.86 -9.36 25.11
N GLY A 284 -5.74 -9.67 24.45
CA GLY A 284 -5.50 -10.96 23.80
C GLY A 284 -6.24 -11.11 22.47
N GLU A 285 -6.34 -12.35 21.97
CA GLU A 285 -6.88 -12.63 20.63
C GLU A 285 -8.35 -12.19 20.43
N LYS A 286 -9.12 -12.04 21.52
CA LYS A 286 -10.50 -11.53 21.47
C LYS A 286 -10.60 -10.15 20.81
N TRP A 287 -9.55 -9.34 20.93
CA TRP A 287 -9.45 -8.01 20.29
C TRP A 287 -9.64 -8.06 18.77
N PHE A 288 -9.15 -9.11 18.09
CA PHE A 288 -9.34 -9.26 16.64
C PHE A 288 -10.82 -9.41 16.26
N VAL A 289 -11.61 -10.04 17.12
CA VAL A 289 -13.04 -10.28 16.87
C VAL A 289 -13.89 -9.08 17.28
N GLU A 290 -13.62 -8.48 18.44
CA GLU A 290 -14.49 -7.48 19.08
C GLU A 290 -14.19 -6.02 18.67
N ASP A 291 -12.94 -5.72 18.33
CA ASP A 291 -12.48 -4.35 18.08
C ASP A 291 -12.00 -4.12 16.65
N MET A 292 -11.13 -4.99 16.13
CA MET A 292 -10.53 -4.80 14.80
C MET A 292 -11.58 -4.81 13.68
N ARG A 293 -12.60 -5.67 13.78
CA ARG A 293 -13.67 -5.80 12.79
C ARG A 293 -14.73 -4.71 12.86
N ASN A 294 -14.61 -3.75 13.77
CA ASN A 294 -15.54 -2.63 13.82
C ASN A 294 -14.96 -1.42 13.05
N PRO A 295 -15.30 -1.25 11.75
CA PRO A 295 -14.77 -0.13 10.96
C PRO A 295 -15.30 1.23 11.43
N ARG A 296 -16.27 1.27 12.36
CA ARG A 296 -16.76 2.48 13.02
C ARG A 296 -15.89 2.89 14.22
N LYS A 297 -15.17 1.95 14.85
CA LYS A 297 -14.19 2.22 15.92
C LYS A 297 -12.90 2.83 15.39
N ALA A 298 -12.58 2.62 14.11
CA ALA A 298 -11.47 3.32 13.49
C ALA A 298 -11.75 4.82 13.44
N GLU A 299 -10.99 5.54 14.27
CA GLU A 299 -10.86 6.97 14.12
C GLU A 299 -9.87 7.16 12.98
N ASN A 300 -10.34 7.65 11.84
CA ASN A 300 -9.54 7.88 10.65
C ASN A 300 -8.47 8.96 10.85
N TRP A 301 -7.40 8.63 11.57
CA TRP A 301 -6.22 9.48 11.74
C TRP A 301 -5.27 9.38 10.54
N MET A 302 -5.30 8.28 9.77
CA MET A 302 -4.54 8.14 8.50
C MET A 302 -4.99 9.08 7.35
N GLN A 303 -5.81 10.09 7.61
CA GLN A 303 -6.29 11.03 6.58
C GLN A 303 -5.34 12.20 6.30
N LYS A 304 -4.30 12.40 7.12
CA LYS A 304 -3.34 13.48 6.90
C LYS A 304 -2.14 12.93 6.15
N THR A 305 -2.16 13.15 4.85
CA THR A 305 -1.01 12.94 3.97
C THR A 305 -0.53 14.27 3.43
N CYS A 306 0.78 14.39 3.24
CA CYS A 306 1.32 15.53 2.51
C CYS A 306 0.75 15.52 1.08
N LYS A 307 0.16 16.64 0.65
CA LYS A 307 -0.40 16.76 -0.70
C LYS A 307 0.63 16.70 -1.83
N HIS A 308 1.91 16.89 -1.53
CA HIS A 308 2.97 16.80 -2.52
C HIS A 308 3.62 15.42 -2.57
N CYS A 309 4.16 14.94 -1.44
CA CYS A 309 4.95 13.70 -1.38
C CYS A 309 4.22 12.49 -0.77
N GLY A 310 2.94 12.64 -0.37
CA GLY A 310 2.16 11.52 0.18
C GLY A 310 2.48 11.11 1.61
N VAL A 311 3.59 11.58 2.21
CA VAL A 311 4.01 11.16 3.56
C VAL A 311 2.90 11.33 4.60
N HIS A 312 2.74 10.31 5.44
CA HIS A 312 1.71 10.24 6.49
C HIS A 312 2.15 10.94 7.78
N ASP A 313 1.17 11.36 8.58
CA ASP A 313 1.41 11.99 9.89
C ASP A 313 2.03 11.07 10.94
N LEU A 314 2.01 9.75 10.70
CA LEU A 314 2.76 8.75 11.47
C LEU A 314 4.27 8.86 11.26
N GLN A 315 4.68 9.28 10.06
CA GLN A 315 6.08 9.38 9.69
C GLN A 315 6.62 10.78 9.93
N LYS A 316 5.84 11.83 9.61
CA LYS A 316 6.25 13.23 9.83
C LYS A 316 5.10 14.09 10.31
N THR A 317 5.37 14.97 11.27
CA THR A 317 4.41 15.99 11.68
C THR A 317 4.00 16.85 10.47
N LEU A 318 2.70 16.90 10.19
CA LEU A 318 2.17 17.68 9.08
C LEU A 318 1.55 18.98 9.57
N PHE A 319 1.77 20.08 8.85
CA PHE A 319 1.08 21.34 9.06
C PHE A 319 0.09 21.61 7.93
N HIS A 320 -0.97 22.34 8.22
CA HIS A 320 -1.97 22.70 7.21
C HIS A 320 -1.59 24.02 6.51
N CYS A 321 -2.04 24.19 5.27
CA CYS A 321 -1.97 25.47 4.57
C CYS A 321 -2.69 26.56 5.39
N ALA A 322 -1.99 27.63 5.77
CA ALA A 322 -2.56 28.72 6.57
C ALA A 322 -3.76 29.43 5.89
N GLY A 323 -3.84 29.39 4.56
CA GLY A 323 -4.94 29.99 3.81
C GLY A 323 -6.21 29.12 3.81
N CYS A 324 -6.14 27.93 3.20
CA CYS A 324 -7.33 27.08 3.07
C CYS A 324 -7.58 26.19 4.29
N THR A 325 -6.56 25.90 5.10
CA THR A 325 -6.56 24.96 6.24
C THR A 325 -7.05 23.54 5.94
N THR A 326 -7.08 23.13 4.67
CA THR A 326 -7.56 21.80 4.24
C THR A 326 -6.45 20.90 3.71
N SER A 327 -5.40 21.48 3.11
CA SER A 327 -4.25 20.73 2.58
C SER A 327 -3.16 20.64 3.64
N TYR A 328 -2.55 19.46 3.78
CA TYR A 328 -1.45 19.18 4.70
C TYR A 328 -0.12 19.06 3.97
N TYR A 329 0.96 19.49 4.61
CA TYR A 329 2.32 19.42 4.10
C TYR A 329 3.30 19.06 5.22
N CYS A 330 4.31 18.25 4.91
CA CYS A 330 5.39 17.93 5.85
C CYS A 330 6.48 19.01 5.89
N SER A 331 6.55 19.88 4.87
CA SER A 331 7.57 20.92 4.76
C SER A 331 7.12 22.10 3.88
N LYS A 332 7.82 23.24 3.98
CA LYS A 332 7.55 24.43 3.15
C LYS A 332 7.88 24.19 1.68
N GLU A 333 8.86 23.35 1.41
CA GLU A 333 9.28 22.94 0.06
C GLU A 333 8.14 22.17 -0.61
N CYS A 334 7.55 21.19 0.09
CA CYS A 334 6.38 20.45 -0.39
C CYS A 334 5.17 21.37 -0.66
N GLN A 335 4.94 22.35 0.22
CA GLN A 335 3.89 23.36 0.00
C GLN A 335 4.14 24.20 -1.27
N ARG A 336 5.39 24.64 -1.50
CA ARG A 336 5.77 25.43 -2.68
C ARG A 336 5.67 24.61 -3.97
N ALA A 337 6.07 23.34 -3.93
CA ALA A 337 6.01 22.45 -5.09
C ALA A 337 4.55 22.17 -5.53
N ASP A 338 3.64 21.96 -4.58
CA ASP A 338 2.20 21.81 -4.85
C ASP A 338 1.50 23.15 -5.16
N TRP A 339 2.15 24.31 -5.00
CA TRP A 339 1.47 25.61 -5.10
C TRP A 339 0.82 25.84 -6.47
N LYS A 340 1.46 25.41 -7.56
CA LYS A 340 0.92 25.59 -8.92
C LYS A 340 -0.46 24.92 -9.08
N SER A 341 -0.61 23.69 -8.58
CA SER A 341 -1.87 22.94 -8.55
C SER A 341 -2.83 23.41 -7.45
N HIS A 342 -2.30 23.79 -6.29
CA HIS A 342 -3.11 24.11 -5.12
C HIS A 342 -3.72 25.52 -5.14
N LYS A 343 -3.04 26.50 -5.74
CA LYS A 343 -3.37 27.93 -5.64
C LYS A 343 -4.83 28.25 -5.94
N MET A 344 -5.39 27.69 -7.01
CA MET A 344 -6.80 27.91 -7.40
C MET A 344 -7.74 27.37 -6.33
N THR A 345 -7.61 26.08 -6.00
CA THR A 345 -8.37 25.41 -4.94
C THR A 345 -8.27 26.14 -3.59
N CYS A 346 -7.08 26.66 -3.25
CA CYS A 346 -6.84 27.41 -2.03
C CYS A 346 -7.67 28.70 -1.98
N ARG A 347 -7.66 29.48 -3.07
CA ARG A 347 -8.42 30.73 -3.19
C ARG A 347 -9.92 30.48 -3.13
N ASP A 348 -10.41 29.43 -3.78
CA ASP A 348 -11.84 29.11 -3.78
C ASP A 348 -12.34 28.69 -2.39
N LEU A 349 -11.53 27.93 -1.66
CA LEU A 349 -11.83 27.56 -0.28
C LEU A 349 -11.83 28.79 0.65
N GLN A 350 -10.89 29.73 0.47
CA GLN A 350 -10.87 30.98 1.23
C GLN A 350 -12.11 31.83 0.96
N LYS A 351 -12.49 32.01 -0.32
CA LYS A 351 -13.72 32.72 -0.70
C LYS A 351 -14.96 32.07 -0.10
N THR A 352 -15.03 30.73 -0.15
CA THR A 352 -16.16 29.99 0.41
C THR A 352 -16.25 30.19 1.93
N LYS A 353 -15.13 30.14 2.65
CA LYS A 353 -15.09 30.40 4.10
C LYS A 353 -15.51 31.83 4.44
N ALA A 354 -15.03 32.83 3.71
CA ALA A 354 -15.42 34.22 3.91
C ALA A 354 -16.93 34.41 3.69
N ARG A 355 -17.49 33.80 2.65
CA ARG A 355 -18.93 33.81 2.38
C ARG A 355 -19.73 33.16 3.51
N ILE A 356 -19.27 32.03 4.03
CA ILE A 356 -19.90 31.36 5.19
C ILE A 356 -19.89 32.26 6.42
N GLU A 357 -18.78 32.96 6.69
CA GLU A 357 -18.68 33.86 7.84
C GLU A 357 -19.62 35.07 7.71
N GLN A 358 -19.77 35.62 6.50
CA GLN A 358 -20.78 36.64 6.23
C GLN A 358 -22.20 36.11 6.45
N MET A 359 -22.51 34.90 5.95
CA MET A 359 -23.81 34.25 6.14
C MET A 359 -24.10 33.97 7.61
N ARG A 360 -23.08 33.74 8.45
CA ARG A 360 -23.30 33.47 9.87
C ARG A 360 -24.05 34.59 10.59
N LYS A 361 -24.01 35.82 10.06
CA LYS A 361 -24.75 36.98 10.58
C LYS A 361 -26.20 37.05 10.09
N THR A 362 -26.49 36.58 8.87
CA THR A 362 -27.80 36.74 8.21
C THR A 362 -28.62 35.46 8.15
N ASP A 363 -27.98 34.30 8.01
CA ASP A 363 -28.58 32.97 8.02
C ASP A 363 -27.63 31.98 8.73
N PRO A 364 -27.65 31.94 10.08
CA PRO A 364 -26.78 31.07 10.87
C PRO A 364 -26.95 29.58 10.54
N ARG A 365 -28.18 29.15 10.20
CA ARG A 365 -28.49 27.74 9.91
C ARG A 365 -27.83 27.30 8.61
N THR A 366 -27.93 28.10 7.55
CA THR A 366 -27.25 27.80 6.28
C THR A 366 -25.72 27.89 6.44
N ALA A 367 -25.22 28.86 7.22
CA ALA A 367 -23.78 28.97 7.51
C ALA A 367 -23.23 27.72 8.24
N GLU A 368 -23.96 27.19 9.22
CA GLU A 368 -23.62 25.93 9.91
C GLU A 368 -23.60 24.76 8.93
N ARG A 369 -24.67 24.58 8.14
CA ARG A 369 -24.76 23.52 7.13
C ARG A 369 -23.59 23.54 6.14
N LEU A 370 -23.22 24.72 5.64
CA LEU A 370 -22.10 24.85 4.71
C LEU A 370 -20.74 24.63 5.39
N THR A 371 -20.60 25.03 6.66
CA THR A 371 -19.39 24.74 7.46
C THR A 371 -19.19 23.24 7.61
N ASP A 372 -20.26 22.52 7.97
CA ASP A 372 -20.23 21.07 8.12
C ASP A 372 -19.97 20.39 6.79
N TRP A 373 -20.60 20.86 5.71
CA TRP A 373 -20.41 20.34 4.36
C TRP A 373 -18.93 20.40 3.95
N LEU A 374 -18.26 21.53 4.17
CA LEU A 374 -16.84 21.69 3.83
C LEU A 374 -15.94 20.71 4.58
N LYS A 375 -16.27 20.41 5.84
CA LYS A 375 -15.51 19.47 6.69
C LYS A 375 -15.82 18.01 6.34
N TRP A 376 -17.07 17.69 6.02
CA TRP A 376 -17.54 16.32 5.83
C TRP A 376 -17.34 15.77 4.41
N ARG A 377 -17.50 16.59 3.37
CA ARG A 377 -17.61 16.11 1.98
C ARG A 377 -16.43 15.25 1.48
N ASN A 378 -15.23 15.52 1.99
CA ASN A 378 -14.00 14.81 1.65
C ASN A 378 -13.66 13.68 2.63
N LEU A 379 -14.42 13.49 3.71
CA LEU A 379 -14.23 12.38 4.63
C LEU A 379 -14.65 11.08 3.96
N VAL A 380 -13.77 10.09 4.08
CA VAL A 380 -14.06 8.70 3.74
C VAL A 380 -13.62 7.84 4.92
N PRO A 381 -14.48 7.68 5.94
CA PRO A 381 -14.31 6.71 7.02
C PRO A 381 -14.09 5.30 6.47
N THR A 382 -13.35 4.43 7.18
CA THR A 382 -13.09 3.05 6.75
C THR A 382 -14.36 2.28 6.40
N TYR A 383 -15.43 2.42 7.19
CA TYR A 383 -16.70 1.77 6.89
C TYR A 383 -17.32 2.23 5.56
N VAL A 384 -17.13 3.51 5.19
CA VAL A 384 -17.54 4.03 3.88
C VAL A 384 -16.65 3.47 2.78
N LEU A 385 -15.34 3.37 3.02
CA LEU A 385 -14.42 2.77 2.05
C LEU A 385 -14.80 1.31 1.75
N HIS A 386 -15.09 0.51 2.78
CA HIS A 386 -15.54 -0.88 2.63
C HIS A 386 -16.88 -0.95 1.86
N ALA A 387 -17.84 -0.09 2.22
CA ALA A 387 -19.10 0.03 1.48
C ALA A 387 -18.87 0.34 -0.01
N LEU A 388 -17.94 1.23 -0.33
CA LEU A 388 -17.59 1.55 -1.72
C LEU A 388 -16.93 0.36 -2.44
N ILE A 389 -16.01 -0.37 -1.80
CA ILE A 389 -15.39 -1.58 -2.38
C ILE A 389 -16.47 -2.60 -2.78
N HIS A 390 -17.48 -2.80 -1.92
CA HIS A 390 -18.61 -3.68 -2.20
C HIS A 390 -19.54 -3.12 -3.29
N ALA A 391 -19.91 -1.85 -3.21
CA ALA A 391 -20.78 -1.20 -4.18
C ALA A 391 -20.21 -1.24 -5.60
N PHE A 392 -18.90 -0.98 -5.74
CA PHE A 392 -18.19 -1.08 -7.01
C PHE A 392 -17.91 -2.53 -7.42
N ASN A 393 -18.09 -3.51 -6.52
CA ASN A 393 -17.78 -4.92 -6.73
C ASN A 393 -16.33 -5.16 -7.20
N LEU A 394 -15.38 -4.44 -6.59
CA LEU A 394 -13.98 -4.41 -7.03
C LEU A 394 -13.28 -5.77 -6.90
N LYS A 395 -13.71 -6.61 -5.95
CA LYS A 395 -13.19 -7.97 -5.77
C LYS A 395 -13.41 -8.85 -6.99
N ARG A 396 -14.50 -8.62 -7.73
CA ARG A 396 -14.80 -9.30 -8.99
C ARG A 396 -14.13 -8.62 -10.18
N ASP A 397 -14.13 -7.29 -10.21
CA ASP A 397 -13.60 -6.52 -11.32
C ASP A 397 -13.08 -5.14 -10.88
N ILE A 398 -11.76 -5.04 -10.67
CA ILE A 398 -11.08 -3.81 -10.26
C ILE A 398 -11.21 -2.68 -11.29
N THR A 399 -11.46 -2.99 -12.56
CA THR A 399 -11.57 -1.98 -13.63
C THR A 399 -12.84 -1.15 -13.47
N ARG A 400 -13.82 -1.62 -12.69
CA ARG A 400 -15.05 -0.86 -12.38
C ARG A 400 -14.74 0.45 -11.68
N GLY A 401 -13.65 0.53 -10.92
CA GLY A 401 -13.16 1.75 -10.28
C GLY A 401 -12.89 2.92 -11.26
N ARG A 402 -12.53 2.60 -12.51
CA ARG A 402 -12.31 3.58 -13.60
C ARG A 402 -13.53 3.80 -14.49
N ARG A 403 -14.50 2.88 -14.48
CA ARG A 403 -15.65 2.87 -15.41
C ARG A 403 -16.95 3.31 -14.77
N HIS A 404 -17.01 3.38 -13.43
CA HIS A 404 -18.21 3.68 -12.68
C HIS A 404 -18.03 4.88 -11.76
N ILE A 405 -19.16 5.47 -11.36
CA ILE A 405 -19.25 6.53 -10.37
C ILE A 405 -20.31 6.16 -9.33
N PHE A 406 -19.95 6.29 -8.06
CA PHE A 406 -20.89 6.10 -6.96
C PHE A 406 -21.51 7.44 -6.57
N VAL A 407 -22.84 7.53 -6.62
CA VAL A 407 -23.57 8.78 -6.44
C VAL A 407 -24.37 8.71 -5.14
N GLN A 408 -24.33 9.78 -4.34
CA GLN A 408 -24.93 9.88 -3.02
C GLN A 408 -25.75 11.16 -2.89
N LEU A 409 -27.02 11.03 -2.55
CA LEU A 409 -27.87 12.12 -2.05
C LEU A 409 -27.78 12.15 -0.53
N VAL A 410 -27.52 13.32 0.05
CA VAL A 410 -27.36 13.48 1.49
C VAL A 410 -28.25 14.55 2.08
N GLU A 411 -28.56 14.40 3.37
CA GLU A 411 -29.24 15.39 4.19
C GLU A 411 -28.38 15.82 5.38
N HIS A 412 -28.52 17.06 5.82
CA HIS A 412 -27.74 17.63 6.93
C HIS A 412 -28.36 17.28 8.28
N MET A 413 -27.53 16.78 9.20
CA MET A 413 -27.90 16.33 10.55
C MET A 413 -27.20 17.20 11.61
N PRO A 414 -27.65 18.46 11.83
CA PRO A 414 -26.93 19.45 12.66
C PRO A 414 -26.81 19.05 14.14
N ARG A 415 -27.71 18.20 14.64
CA ARG A 415 -27.72 17.77 16.05
C ARG A 415 -26.68 16.68 16.36
N VAL A 416 -26.10 16.07 15.33
CA VAL A 416 -25.12 14.99 15.51
C VAL A 416 -23.75 15.58 15.80
N LYS A 417 -23.16 15.20 16.94
CA LYS A 417 -21.86 15.73 17.37
C LYS A 417 -20.72 15.24 16.48
N ASP A 418 -20.70 13.94 16.18
CA ASP A 418 -19.66 13.29 15.38
C ASP A 418 -19.72 13.78 13.93
N LEU A 419 -18.62 14.39 13.47
CA LEU A 419 -18.51 14.94 12.13
C LEU A 419 -18.85 13.89 11.06
N ARG A 420 -18.48 12.60 11.27
CA ARG A 420 -18.70 11.50 10.32
C ARG A 420 -20.18 11.32 9.94
N TYR A 421 -21.07 11.66 10.86
CA TYR A 421 -22.51 11.45 10.75
C TYR A 421 -23.32 12.76 10.69
N ARG A 422 -22.65 13.91 10.52
CA ARG A 422 -23.32 15.21 10.29
C ARG A 422 -24.06 15.28 8.96
N PHE A 423 -23.83 14.33 8.07
CA PHE A 423 -24.68 14.10 6.90
C PHE A 423 -25.09 12.64 6.87
N ARG A 424 -26.39 12.42 6.68
CA ARG A 424 -26.97 11.11 6.43
C ARG A 424 -27.12 10.92 4.93
N VAL A 425 -26.77 9.74 4.42
CA VAL A 425 -26.97 9.38 3.01
C VAL A 425 -28.39 8.84 2.88
N VAL A 426 -29.23 9.57 2.15
CA VAL A 426 -30.65 9.23 1.96
C VAL A 426 -30.80 8.23 0.83
N GLN A 427 -30.10 8.47 -0.28
CA GLN A 427 -30.08 7.60 -1.44
C GLN A 427 -28.67 7.43 -1.98
N CYS A 428 -28.36 6.25 -2.51
CA CYS A 428 -27.14 6.02 -3.26
C CYS A 428 -27.31 4.99 -4.38
N GLY A 429 -26.42 5.03 -5.37
CA GLY A 429 -26.37 4.05 -6.45
C GLY A 429 -25.07 4.11 -7.23
N LEU A 430 -24.75 3.04 -7.95
CA LEU A 430 -23.61 2.97 -8.85
C LEU A 430 -24.06 3.17 -10.29
N PHE A 431 -23.33 3.97 -11.06
CA PHE A 431 -23.66 4.23 -12.47
C PHE A 431 -22.41 4.12 -13.32
N THR A 432 -22.56 3.73 -14.59
CA THR A 432 -21.44 3.83 -15.52
C THR A 432 -21.13 5.29 -15.78
N ILE A 433 -19.84 5.62 -15.93
CA ILE A 433 -19.42 6.99 -16.28
C ILE A 433 -20.05 7.39 -17.61
N LYS A 434 -20.08 6.48 -18.59
CA LYS A 434 -20.68 6.69 -19.91
C LYS A 434 -22.13 7.16 -19.82
N ASP A 435 -22.95 6.53 -18.97
CA ASP A 435 -24.35 6.91 -18.80
C ASP A 435 -24.50 8.26 -18.11
N MET A 436 -23.53 8.63 -17.27
CA MET A 436 -23.56 9.86 -16.49
C MET A 436 -22.95 11.06 -17.21
N THR A 437 -22.08 10.84 -18.20
CA THR A 437 -21.31 11.89 -18.92
C THR A 437 -22.19 13.07 -19.34
N SER A 438 -23.25 12.84 -20.11
CA SER A 438 -24.09 13.94 -20.62
C SER A 438 -24.79 14.75 -19.52
N SER A 439 -25.23 14.09 -18.45
CA SER A 439 -25.90 14.75 -17.32
C SER A 439 -24.93 15.50 -16.41
N LEU A 440 -23.76 14.91 -16.13
CA LEU A 440 -22.76 15.52 -15.26
C LEU A 440 -21.96 16.61 -15.96
N ASP A 441 -21.59 16.43 -17.23
CA ASP A 441 -20.90 17.47 -18.00
C ASP A 441 -21.80 18.70 -18.19
N GLY A 442 -23.10 18.50 -18.42
CA GLY A 442 -24.07 19.60 -18.45
C GLY A 442 -24.15 20.36 -17.11
N LEU A 443 -24.16 19.63 -15.99
CA LEU A 443 -24.14 20.22 -14.64
C LEU A 443 -22.81 20.96 -14.39
N PHE A 444 -21.67 20.36 -14.71
CA PHE A 444 -20.35 20.97 -14.54
C PHE A 444 -20.18 22.22 -15.39
N ALA A 445 -20.68 22.22 -16.63
CA ALA A 445 -20.71 23.40 -17.49
C ALA A 445 -21.51 24.55 -16.88
N GLN A 446 -22.69 24.27 -16.33
CA GLN A 446 -23.50 25.29 -15.66
C GLN A 446 -22.82 25.85 -14.40
N LEU A 447 -22.21 24.99 -13.59
CA LEU A 447 -21.50 25.39 -12.38
C LEU A 447 -20.24 26.21 -12.71
N ALA A 448 -19.46 25.78 -13.70
CA ALA A 448 -18.25 26.46 -14.15
C ALA A 448 -18.55 27.84 -14.74
N LYS A 449 -19.61 27.95 -15.55
CA LYS A 449 -20.11 29.25 -16.06
C LYS A 449 -20.48 30.21 -14.93
N LYS A 450 -21.13 29.73 -13.87
CA LYS A 450 -21.45 30.54 -12.68
C LYS A 450 -20.22 30.93 -11.87
N ALA A 451 -19.16 30.13 -11.92
CA ALA A 451 -17.92 30.35 -11.17
C ALA A 451 -16.83 31.11 -11.96
N GLY A 452 -17.02 31.33 -13.27
CA GLY A 452 -15.98 31.89 -14.14
C GLY A 452 -14.77 30.97 -14.29
N ALA A 453 -14.99 29.65 -14.26
CA ALA A 453 -13.96 28.62 -14.37
C ALA A 453 -14.16 27.79 -15.64
N GLU A 454 -13.13 27.05 -16.04
CA GLU A 454 -13.28 26.02 -17.07
C GLU A 454 -14.10 24.83 -16.53
N PRO A 455 -14.98 24.25 -17.35
CA PRO A 455 -15.79 23.12 -16.92
C PRO A 455 -14.96 21.85 -16.85
N LEU A 456 -15.04 21.17 -15.70
CA LEU A 456 -14.59 19.78 -15.56
C LEU A 456 -15.46 18.89 -16.45
N THR A 457 -14.83 17.92 -17.12
CA THR A 457 -15.54 16.89 -17.89
C THR A 457 -15.28 15.52 -17.27
N MET A 458 -16.20 14.58 -17.43
CA MET A 458 -16.02 13.20 -16.99
C MET A 458 -14.79 12.54 -17.60
N GLN A 459 -14.44 12.86 -18.87
CA GLN A 459 -13.20 12.39 -19.49
C GLN A 459 -11.95 13.00 -18.85
N GLY A 460 -11.96 14.31 -18.56
CA GLY A 460 -10.85 14.96 -17.86
C GLY A 460 -10.62 14.34 -16.49
N LEU A 461 -11.70 13.98 -15.79
CA LEU A 461 -11.63 13.34 -14.49
C LEU A 461 -11.00 11.94 -14.53
N VAL A 462 -11.31 11.14 -15.56
CA VAL A 462 -10.65 9.84 -15.76
C VAL A 462 -9.15 10.02 -16.03
N LYS A 463 -8.78 10.98 -16.89
CA LYS A 463 -7.37 11.30 -17.14
C LYS A 463 -6.61 11.76 -15.89
N ASP A 464 -7.24 12.58 -15.05
CA ASP A 464 -6.65 13.02 -13.78
C ASP A 464 -6.42 11.84 -12.82
N VAL A 465 -7.33 10.87 -12.81
CA VAL A 465 -7.19 9.65 -12.02
C VAL A 465 -6.03 8.81 -12.54
N ASP A 466 -5.91 8.63 -13.86
CA ASP A 466 -4.80 7.88 -14.44
C ASP A 466 -3.44 8.55 -14.13
N ALA A 467 -3.35 9.88 -14.29
CA ALA A 467 -2.15 10.63 -13.91
C ALA A 467 -1.85 10.60 -12.41
N MET A 468 -2.86 10.42 -11.55
CA MET A 468 -2.66 10.19 -10.11
C MET A 468 -2.09 8.80 -9.85
N LEU A 469 -2.60 7.77 -10.51
CA LEU A 469 -2.15 6.38 -10.34
C LEU A 469 -0.73 6.17 -10.86
N GLU A 470 -0.34 6.83 -11.94
CA GLU A 470 1.04 6.82 -12.46
C GLU A 470 2.07 7.33 -11.43
N ARG A 471 1.64 8.12 -10.44
CA ARG A 471 2.51 8.63 -9.37
C ARG A 471 2.59 7.69 -8.17
N ILE A 472 1.77 6.64 -8.12
CA ILE A 472 1.77 5.68 -7.02
C ILE A 472 2.70 4.52 -7.41
N PRO A 473 3.85 4.35 -6.74
CA PRO A 473 4.76 3.25 -7.01
C PRO A 473 4.08 1.90 -6.73
N GLY A 474 4.37 0.88 -7.53
CA GLY A 474 3.91 -0.49 -7.31
C GLY A 474 2.61 -0.89 -8.01
N GLY A 475 1.79 0.06 -8.49
CA GLY A 475 0.59 -0.27 -9.30
C GLY A 475 -0.58 -0.90 -8.53
N ASP A 476 -0.47 -1.10 -7.22
CA ASP A 476 -1.49 -1.76 -6.38
C ASP A 476 -2.68 -0.87 -6.02
N ALA A 477 -2.72 0.37 -6.50
CA ALA A 477 -3.81 1.30 -6.22
C ALA A 477 -4.99 1.13 -7.19
N VAL A 478 -6.18 0.90 -6.65
CA VAL A 478 -7.44 0.85 -7.39
C VAL A 478 -8.22 2.15 -7.15
N PRO A 479 -8.53 2.93 -8.19
CA PRO A 479 -9.24 4.20 -8.05
C PRO A 479 -10.76 3.99 -7.86
N MET A 480 -11.43 4.96 -7.26
CA MET A 480 -12.89 5.07 -7.21
C MET A 480 -13.31 6.52 -7.34
N ILE A 481 -14.42 6.77 -8.04
CA ILE A 481 -15.00 8.11 -8.22
C ILE A 481 -16.33 8.18 -7.47
N THR A 482 -16.48 9.19 -6.61
CA THR A 482 -17.73 9.39 -5.85
C THR A 482 -18.27 10.79 -6.04
N LEU A 483 -19.60 10.91 -6.14
CA LEU A 483 -20.33 12.17 -6.25
C LEU A 483 -21.30 12.28 -5.07
N LYS A 484 -21.16 13.33 -4.26
CA LYS A 484 -22.05 13.65 -3.16
C LYS A 484 -22.78 14.95 -3.47
N TYR A 485 -24.09 14.99 -3.25
CA TYR A 485 -24.89 16.22 -3.33
C TYR A 485 -25.97 16.23 -2.26
N GLY A 486 -26.43 17.41 -1.85
CA GLY A 486 -27.47 17.56 -0.85
C GLY A 486 -28.26 18.84 -1.03
N ILE A 487 -29.53 18.83 -0.59
CA ILE A 487 -30.41 19.99 -0.70
C ILE A 487 -29.88 21.11 0.20
N GLY A 488 -29.70 22.31 -0.37
CA GLY A 488 -29.11 23.45 0.35
C GLY A 488 -27.60 23.29 0.61
N CYS A 489 -26.97 22.26 0.06
CA CYS A 489 -25.53 22.06 -0.03
C CYS A 489 -25.07 22.15 -1.49
N GLY A 490 -23.75 22.25 -1.68
CA GLY A 490 -23.16 22.12 -3.01
C GLY A 490 -23.01 20.66 -3.45
N THR A 491 -22.49 20.46 -4.64
CA THR A 491 -22.01 19.16 -5.12
C THR A 491 -20.54 18.97 -4.72
N SER A 492 -20.13 17.75 -4.41
CA SER A 492 -18.73 17.37 -4.18
C SER A 492 -18.40 16.12 -4.97
N LEU A 493 -17.37 16.23 -5.80
CA LEU A 493 -16.82 15.10 -6.55
C LEU A 493 -15.48 14.73 -5.92
N ASN A 494 -15.33 13.47 -5.52
CA ASN A 494 -14.11 12.96 -4.90
C ASN A 494 -13.50 11.83 -5.71
N ARG A 495 -12.18 11.82 -5.73
CA ARG A 495 -11.34 10.74 -6.24
C ARG A 495 -10.70 10.04 -5.04
N LEU A 496 -10.83 8.72 -5.00
CA LEU A 496 -10.37 7.89 -3.90
C LEU A 496 -9.51 6.77 -4.48
N THR A 497 -8.61 6.23 -3.67
CA THR A 497 -7.84 5.04 -4.00
C THR A 497 -7.90 4.06 -2.84
N THR A 498 -7.78 2.78 -3.13
CA THR A 498 -7.60 1.70 -2.15
C THR A 498 -6.54 0.72 -2.67
N SER A 499 -5.95 -0.11 -1.82
CA SER A 499 -5.03 -1.17 -2.27
C SER A 499 -5.77 -2.40 -2.78
N GLN A 500 -5.16 -3.12 -3.72
CA GLN A 500 -5.62 -4.44 -4.16
C GLN A 500 -5.63 -5.46 -3.01
N ASP A 501 -4.68 -5.38 -2.08
CA ASP A 501 -4.64 -6.25 -0.89
C ASP A 501 -5.91 -6.13 -0.03
N LEU A 502 -6.33 -4.89 0.28
CA LEU A 502 -7.56 -4.68 1.04
C LEU A 502 -8.78 -5.22 0.29
N ILE A 503 -8.82 -5.07 -1.04
CA ILE A 503 -9.91 -5.63 -1.86
C ILE A 503 -9.94 -7.16 -1.79
N ARG A 504 -8.78 -7.81 -1.83
CA ARG A 504 -8.64 -9.27 -1.77
C ARG A 504 -9.08 -9.79 -0.41
N ASP A 505 -8.63 -9.15 0.67
CA ASP A 505 -8.83 -9.64 2.03
C ASP A 505 -10.21 -9.30 2.60
N LEU A 506 -10.85 -8.23 2.13
CA LEU A 506 -12.17 -7.83 2.61
C LEU A 506 -13.24 -8.90 2.25
N PRO A 507 -13.92 -9.51 3.24
CA PRO A 507 -15.01 -10.44 2.98
C PRO A 507 -16.19 -9.71 2.32
N TYR A 508 -16.84 -10.34 1.35
CA TYR A 508 -17.97 -9.72 0.66
C TYR A 508 -19.18 -9.57 1.61
N ASP A 509 -19.67 -8.34 1.80
CA ASP A 509 -20.92 -8.06 2.51
C ASP A 509 -22.03 -7.70 1.51
N PRO A 510 -23.02 -8.57 1.24
CA PRO A 510 -24.15 -8.25 0.37
C PRO A 510 -25.06 -7.15 0.94
N ASN A 511 -24.99 -6.88 2.25
CA ASN A 511 -25.77 -5.87 2.95
C ASN A 511 -24.96 -4.60 3.24
N TRP A 512 -23.90 -4.33 2.47
CA TRP A 512 -22.97 -3.21 2.66
C TRP A 512 -23.64 -1.83 2.83
N ARG A 513 -24.85 -1.64 2.32
CA ARG A 513 -25.61 -0.38 2.48
C ARG A 513 -25.82 0.00 3.96
N ARG A 514 -25.99 -0.98 4.86
CA ARG A 514 -26.12 -0.74 6.31
C ARG A 514 -24.88 -0.07 6.93
N LEU A 515 -23.73 -0.18 6.27
CA LEU A 515 -22.48 0.40 6.74
C LEU A 515 -22.45 1.92 6.56
N ILE A 516 -23.19 2.48 5.60
CA ILE A 516 -23.04 3.89 5.19
C ILE A 516 -23.46 4.89 6.27
N ASN A 517 -24.63 4.68 6.87
CA ASN A 517 -25.20 5.60 7.86
C ASN A 517 -24.80 5.19 9.28
N GLN A 518 -25.08 6.07 10.26
CA GLN A 518 -24.77 5.79 11.67
C GLN A 518 -25.59 4.62 12.23
N ASP A 519 -26.90 4.64 11.95
CA ASP A 519 -27.83 3.57 12.31
C ASP A 519 -27.85 2.52 11.19
N GLU A 520 -27.55 1.28 11.55
CA GLU A 520 -27.52 0.16 10.60
C GLU A 520 -28.92 -0.25 10.14
N ASN A 521 -29.96 0.13 10.90
CA ASN A 521 -31.36 -0.09 10.53
C ASN A 521 -31.88 0.99 9.55
N ASP A 522 -31.01 1.92 9.17
CA ASP A 522 -31.34 3.03 8.29
C ASP A 522 -30.41 3.07 7.04
N PRO A 523 -30.43 2.00 6.21
CA PRO A 523 -29.63 1.97 5.00
C PRO A 523 -30.15 2.97 3.95
N PRO A 524 -29.25 3.58 3.15
CA PRO A 524 -29.65 4.45 2.05
C PRO A 524 -30.48 3.69 1.03
N GLN A 525 -31.52 4.34 0.54
CA GLN A 525 -32.40 3.79 -0.50
C GLN A 525 -31.69 3.81 -1.88
N PRO A 526 -32.10 2.96 -2.84
CA PRO A 526 -31.59 3.03 -4.19
C PRO A 526 -31.81 4.41 -4.82
N LEU A 527 -30.76 5.00 -5.40
CA LEU A 527 -30.87 6.26 -6.11
C LEU A 527 -31.41 6.04 -7.52
N ILE A 528 -32.49 6.75 -7.87
CA ILE A 528 -33.03 6.77 -9.22
C ILE A 528 -32.68 8.13 -9.85
N PHE A 529 -31.68 8.16 -10.72
CA PHE A 529 -31.24 9.42 -11.35
C PHE A 529 -32.19 9.88 -12.46
N SER A 530 -32.72 8.94 -13.27
CA SER A 530 -33.83 9.13 -14.21
C SER A 530 -34.37 7.76 -14.66
N SER A 531 -35.57 7.73 -15.25
CA SER A 531 -36.25 6.48 -15.68
C SER A 531 -35.46 5.60 -16.67
N ARG A 532 -34.38 6.11 -17.26
CA ARG A 532 -33.52 5.39 -18.24
C ARG A 532 -32.16 4.96 -17.69
N LYS A 533 -31.78 5.34 -16.46
CA LYS A 533 -30.47 5.00 -15.88
C LYS A 533 -30.67 4.09 -14.68
N ARG A 534 -30.29 2.82 -14.82
CA ARG A 534 -30.41 1.81 -13.77
C ARG A 534 -29.12 1.73 -12.95
N ASP A 535 -29.26 1.37 -11.69
CA ASP A 535 -28.13 1.05 -10.82
C ASP A 535 -27.33 -0.11 -11.44
N ALA A 536 -26.03 0.10 -11.59
CA ALA A 536 -25.10 -0.83 -12.23
C ALA A 536 -24.42 -1.77 -11.22
N GLU A 537 -24.79 -1.75 -9.94
CA GLU A 537 -24.19 -2.57 -8.89
C GLU A 537 -24.07 -4.06 -9.27
N PHE A 538 -25.13 -4.63 -9.87
CA PHE A 538 -25.21 -6.04 -10.26
C PHE A 538 -25.15 -6.28 -11.78
N VAL A 539 -24.72 -5.28 -12.56
CA VAL A 539 -24.57 -5.37 -14.02
C VAL A 539 -23.08 -5.50 -14.32
N PHE A 540 -22.64 -6.63 -14.88
CA PHE A 540 -21.23 -6.98 -15.06
C PHE A 540 -20.80 -7.00 -16.52
#